data_AF-A0A7S3DU11-F1
#
_entry.id   AF-A0A7S3DU11-F1
#
_cell.length_a   1.000
_cell.length_b   1.000
_cell.length_c   1.000
_cell.angle_alpha   90.00
_cell.angle_beta   90.00
_cell.angle_gamma   90.00
#
_symmetry.space_group_name_H-M   'P 1'
#
loop_
_entity.id
_entity.type
_entity.pdbx_description
1 polymer ?
#
loop_
_entity_poly.entity_id
_entity_poly.type
_entity_poly.pdbx_seq_one_letter_code
_entity_poly.pdbx_strand_id
1 'polypeptide(L)'
;MARMNNDTGATATRQIRHNFDLCVKPDDAEYMSQRVRRERAFQWHSRWAMPTYKQMKAQVRKCGPSLDITEADVDLLPWSSSGMMNRREYEKMQYITDHVNVQDQRQSLEAARKQRQEAQLRELEEQERLRLAVEQLHREQLEEERHAARARETKRHAEQAKRQAAWERQRQEEARRQAEEAARQKAAEAARRQAAEAERQRQVRAAQERRRQEEERRRQAEQARLRREQEERERLARQQAEAARRQAAHEAELRRQEQERQRLEQERKRQEAERRRQRRLALEQPPKLTHGESPVERAYRCYDLLNQPKRSTLLAALEKTEGLDLMEGDVDALPWNDAGTALDYPKLHALLEQEERRRQIRQPVLNLWIQEGRPTKAQFRDVILDLSRGLRVEPDELSLLSWDDHDEMLMEHDNDYAEEQERAAARRRAVLAR
;
A
#
# COMPACT_ATOMS: atom_id res chain seq x y z
N MET A 1 3.90 -2.87 -77.36
CA MET A 1 3.88 -1.92 -78.50
C MET A 1 5.23 -2.01 -79.21
N ALA A 2 5.18 -2.06 -80.55
CA ALA A 2 6.27 -1.97 -81.53
C ALA A 2 7.34 -3.08 -81.54
N ARG A 3 7.05 -4.15 -82.30
CA ARG A 3 8.06 -4.94 -83.03
C ARG A 3 8.36 -4.18 -84.33
N MET A 4 9.63 -3.93 -84.64
CA MET A 4 10.05 -3.46 -85.96
C MET A 4 10.98 -4.51 -86.58
N ASN A 5 10.50 -5.08 -87.69
CA ASN A 5 11.22 -5.92 -88.63
C ASN A 5 12.20 -5.04 -89.43
N ASN A 6 13.40 -5.55 -89.67
CA ASN A 6 14.25 -5.09 -90.79
C ASN A 6 14.66 -6.32 -91.59
N ASP A 7 13.80 -6.67 -92.55
CA ASP A 7 14.15 -7.40 -93.76
C ASP A 7 14.79 -6.42 -94.74
N THR A 8 16.07 -6.58 -95.03
CA THR A 8 16.72 -5.93 -96.19
C THR A 8 17.86 -6.80 -96.69
N GLY A 9 17.80 -7.23 -97.96
CA GLY A 9 19.02 -7.54 -98.70
C GLY A 9 19.04 -8.75 -99.62
N ALA A 10 17.92 -9.16 -100.25
CA ALA A 10 17.95 -10.08 -101.38
C ALA A 10 17.88 -9.29 -102.70
N THR A 11 19.04 -8.88 -103.25
CA THR A 11 19.09 -8.36 -104.63
C THR A 11 20.48 -8.50 -105.25
N ALA A 12 20.48 -8.87 -106.53
CA ALA A 12 21.53 -8.68 -107.54
C ALA A 12 22.71 -9.66 -107.59
N THR A 13 22.50 -10.78 -108.30
CA THR A 13 23.54 -11.31 -109.21
C THR A 13 22.88 -12.05 -110.38
N ARG A 14 22.31 -11.29 -111.31
CA ARG A 14 21.86 -11.73 -112.64
C ARG A 14 22.52 -10.80 -113.65
N GLN A 15 23.05 -11.38 -114.73
CA GLN A 15 23.73 -10.74 -115.89
C GLN A 15 25.26 -10.63 -115.79
N ILE A 16 25.97 -11.71 -116.15
CA ILE A 16 27.06 -11.67 -117.15
C ILE A 16 27.06 -13.03 -117.88
N ARG A 17 26.28 -13.12 -118.97
CA ARG A 17 26.41 -14.16 -120.01
C ARG A 17 26.09 -13.50 -121.35
N HIS A 18 27.01 -12.67 -121.83
CA HIS A 18 27.09 -12.32 -123.24
C HIS A 18 28.53 -11.95 -123.56
N ASN A 19 28.92 -12.29 -124.79
CA ASN A 19 30.22 -12.06 -125.43
C ASN A 19 31.25 -13.18 -125.25
N PHE A 20 31.06 -14.27 -126.02
CA PHE A 20 32.17 -14.90 -126.76
C PHE A 20 31.62 -15.68 -127.97
N ASP A 21 30.76 -15.05 -128.77
CA ASP A 21 30.53 -15.49 -130.15
C ASP A 21 31.62 -14.85 -131.01
N LEU A 22 32.78 -15.50 -131.04
CA LEU A 22 33.76 -15.26 -132.10
C LEU A 22 33.12 -15.73 -133.41
N CYS A 23 32.69 -14.78 -134.22
CA CYS A 23 32.33 -15.01 -135.62
C CYS A 23 33.56 -15.54 -136.38
N VAL A 24 33.76 -16.85 -136.35
CA VAL A 24 34.63 -17.56 -137.28
C VAL A 24 33.92 -17.51 -138.62
N LYS A 25 34.54 -16.90 -139.64
CA LYS A 25 33.97 -16.91 -140.99
C LYS A 25 33.82 -18.37 -141.43
N PRO A 26 32.71 -18.77 -142.08
CA PRO A 26 32.50 -20.16 -142.49
C PRO A 26 33.66 -20.74 -143.32
N ASP A 27 34.35 -19.91 -144.09
CA ASP A 27 35.53 -20.30 -144.88
C ASP A 27 36.78 -20.59 -144.02
N ASP A 28 36.90 -19.98 -142.83
CA ASP A 28 38.01 -20.22 -141.89
C ASP A 28 37.82 -21.56 -141.14
N ALA A 29 36.58 -22.03 -140.97
CA ALA A 29 36.28 -23.31 -140.33
C ALA A 29 36.73 -24.50 -141.20
N GLU A 30 36.55 -24.42 -142.53
CA GLU A 30 37.01 -25.45 -143.46
C GLU A 30 38.54 -25.46 -143.61
N TYR A 31 39.18 -24.28 -143.64
CA TYR A 31 40.63 -24.15 -143.67
C TYR A 31 41.30 -24.65 -142.38
N MET A 32 40.77 -24.30 -141.20
CA MET A 32 41.24 -24.84 -139.92
C MET A 32 41.04 -26.35 -139.83
N SER A 33 39.94 -26.87 -140.38
CA SER A 33 39.68 -28.32 -140.49
C SER A 33 40.73 -29.02 -141.35
N GLN A 34 41.09 -28.48 -142.52
CA GLN A 34 42.15 -29.06 -143.37
C GLN A 34 43.53 -29.04 -142.71
N ARG A 35 43.87 -27.95 -142.01
CA ARG A 35 45.12 -27.84 -141.26
C ARG A 35 45.21 -28.90 -140.15
N VAL A 36 44.16 -29.04 -139.34
CA VAL A 36 44.09 -30.04 -138.25
C VAL A 36 44.16 -31.46 -138.82
N ARG A 37 43.46 -31.73 -139.92
CA ARG A 37 43.51 -33.02 -140.62
C ARG A 37 44.91 -33.32 -141.15
N ARG A 38 45.59 -32.34 -141.74
CA ARG A 38 46.98 -32.45 -142.22
C ARG A 38 47.98 -32.66 -141.09
N GLU A 39 47.85 -31.93 -139.97
CA GLU A 39 48.69 -32.11 -138.78
C GLU A 39 48.49 -33.50 -138.15
N ARG A 40 47.23 -33.95 -138.04
CA ARG A 40 46.91 -35.31 -137.58
C ARG A 40 47.52 -36.38 -138.49
N ALA A 41 47.40 -36.20 -139.81
CA ALA A 41 48.04 -37.09 -140.78
C ALA A 41 49.56 -37.10 -140.61
N PHE A 42 50.17 -35.93 -140.43
CA PHE A 42 51.60 -35.80 -140.18
C PHE A 42 52.06 -36.51 -138.89
N GLN A 43 51.29 -36.40 -137.80
CA GLN A 43 51.59 -37.11 -136.55
C GLN A 43 51.60 -38.63 -136.74
N TRP A 44 50.62 -39.18 -137.49
CA TRP A 44 50.60 -40.60 -137.83
C TRP A 44 51.76 -41.02 -138.73
N HIS A 45 52.11 -40.19 -139.72
CA HIS A 45 53.28 -40.41 -140.57
C HIS A 45 54.56 -40.52 -139.72
N SER A 46 54.78 -39.60 -138.78
CA SER A 46 55.94 -39.62 -137.89
C SER A 46 55.94 -40.83 -136.94
N ARG A 47 54.77 -41.23 -136.40
CA ARG A 47 54.62 -42.42 -135.54
C ARG A 47 54.93 -43.73 -136.26
N TRP A 48 54.67 -43.82 -137.57
CA TRP A 48 54.93 -45.02 -138.37
C TRP A 48 56.30 -45.05 -139.05
N ALA A 49 57.27 -44.30 -138.52
CA ALA A 49 58.64 -44.27 -139.02
C ALA A 49 58.75 -43.82 -140.49
N MET A 50 57.99 -42.79 -140.85
CA MET A 50 58.06 -42.12 -142.17
C MET A 50 57.72 -43.05 -143.36
N PRO A 51 56.51 -43.64 -143.38
CA PRO A 51 56.09 -44.50 -144.47
C PRO A 51 55.96 -43.71 -145.78
N THR A 52 56.16 -44.38 -146.92
CA THR A 52 55.78 -43.82 -148.24
C THR A 52 54.27 -43.60 -148.32
N TYR A 53 53.83 -42.72 -149.22
CA TYR A 53 52.41 -42.43 -149.49
C TYR A 53 51.55 -43.71 -149.62
N LYS A 54 52.02 -44.68 -150.41
CA LYS A 54 51.31 -45.94 -150.65
C LYS A 54 51.24 -46.80 -149.39
N GLN A 55 52.35 -46.88 -148.64
CA GLN A 55 52.39 -47.61 -147.36
C GLN A 55 51.44 -46.97 -146.35
N MET A 56 51.46 -45.64 -146.21
CA MET A 56 50.60 -44.92 -145.28
C MET A 56 49.12 -45.11 -145.60
N LYS A 57 48.71 -44.99 -146.88
CA LYS A 57 47.33 -45.27 -147.29
C LYS A 57 46.91 -46.72 -147.05
N ALA A 58 47.79 -47.67 -147.35
CA ALA A 58 47.53 -49.08 -147.07
C ALA A 58 47.36 -49.34 -145.57
N GLN A 59 48.16 -48.68 -144.74
CA GLN A 59 48.08 -48.76 -143.28
C GLN A 59 46.75 -48.20 -142.76
N VAL A 60 46.35 -47.01 -143.24
CA VAL A 60 45.07 -46.37 -142.87
C VAL A 60 43.88 -47.25 -143.26
N ARG A 61 43.89 -47.81 -144.48
CA ARG A 61 42.88 -48.79 -144.92
C ARG A 61 42.80 -50.01 -144.02
N LYS A 62 43.97 -50.56 -143.67
CA LYS A 62 44.07 -51.78 -142.87
C LYS A 62 43.53 -51.59 -141.46
N CYS A 63 43.74 -50.42 -140.85
CA CYS A 63 43.30 -50.13 -139.49
C CYS A 63 41.82 -49.70 -139.39
N GLY A 64 41.19 -49.32 -140.51
CA GLY A 64 39.76 -48.97 -140.57
C GLY A 64 39.42 -47.68 -139.81
N PRO A 65 38.12 -47.42 -139.52
CA PRO A 65 37.64 -46.18 -138.90
C PRO A 65 38.02 -46.02 -137.42
N SER A 66 38.80 -46.95 -136.86
CA SER A 66 39.33 -46.87 -135.50
C SER A 66 40.45 -45.83 -135.36
N LEU A 67 41.09 -45.45 -136.47
CA LEU A 67 42.03 -44.35 -136.51
C LEU A 67 41.30 -43.04 -136.76
N ASP A 68 41.75 -41.97 -136.12
CA ASP A 68 41.26 -40.61 -136.33
C ASP A 68 41.75 -39.99 -137.66
N ILE A 69 42.43 -40.77 -138.52
CA ILE A 69 42.94 -40.35 -139.83
C ILE A 69 42.22 -41.10 -140.96
N THR A 70 41.82 -40.38 -142.00
CA THR A 70 41.23 -40.91 -143.23
C THR A 70 42.23 -40.90 -144.38
N GLU A 71 41.98 -41.67 -145.45
CA GLU A 71 42.83 -41.61 -146.65
C GLU A 71 42.92 -40.22 -147.26
N ALA A 72 41.83 -39.45 -147.20
CA ALA A 72 41.79 -38.08 -147.67
C ALA A 72 42.73 -37.16 -146.86
N ASP A 73 43.00 -37.47 -145.60
CA ASP A 73 43.95 -36.72 -144.77
C ASP A 73 45.40 -37.01 -145.17
N VAL A 74 45.68 -38.25 -145.59
CA VAL A 74 46.97 -38.66 -146.13
C VAL A 74 47.27 -37.89 -147.42
N ASP A 75 46.26 -37.60 -148.23
CA ASP A 75 46.40 -36.81 -149.47
C ASP A 75 46.79 -35.34 -149.23
N LEU A 76 46.54 -34.81 -148.03
CA LEU A 76 46.88 -33.43 -147.66
C LEU A 76 48.37 -33.24 -147.33
N LEU A 77 49.13 -34.33 -147.22
CA LEU A 77 50.55 -34.28 -146.90
C LEU A 77 51.40 -33.92 -148.13
N PRO A 78 52.53 -33.21 -147.96
CA PRO A 78 53.37 -32.75 -149.06
C PRO A 78 54.30 -33.87 -149.55
N TRP A 79 53.74 -34.80 -150.31
CA TRP A 79 54.47 -35.89 -150.95
C TRP A 79 55.31 -35.38 -152.13
N SER A 80 56.51 -35.93 -152.27
CA SER A 80 57.31 -35.81 -153.49
C SER A 80 56.82 -36.80 -154.56
N SER A 81 57.31 -36.66 -155.79
CA SER A 81 56.99 -37.59 -156.89
C SER A 81 57.41 -39.04 -156.61
N SER A 82 58.39 -39.28 -155.72
CA SER A 82 58.78 -40.63 -155.29
C SER A 82 57.84 -41.23 -154.24
N GLY A 83 56.82 -40.48 -153.79
CA GLY A 83 55.93 -40.88 -152.71
C GLY A 83 56.56 -40.78 -151.32
N MET A 84 57.76 -40.21 -151.20
CA MET A 84 58.36 -39.81 -149.92
C MET A 84 57.91 -38.41 -149.53
N MET A 85 57.75 -38.11 -148.24
CA MET A 85 57.45 -36.75 -147.80
C MET A 85 58.60 -35.80 -148.17
N ASN A 86 58.27 -34.60 -148.68
CA ASN A 86 59.30 -33.61 -148.98
C ASN A 86 60.01 -33.20 -147.68
N ARG A 87 61.32 -33.44 -147.60
CA ARG A 87 62.12 -33.16 -146.39
C ARG A 87 61.97 -31.73 -145.87
N ARG A 88 61.93 -30.74 -146.76
CA ARG A 88 61.79 -29.33 -146.38
C ARG A 88 60.41 -29.04 -145.79
N GLU A 89 59.36 -29.67 -146.31
CA GLU A 89 58.01 -29.53 -145.79
C GLU A 89 57.80 -30.36 -144.51
N TYR A 90 58.48 -31.50 -144.39
CA TYR A 90 58.55 -32.29 -143.16
C TYR A 90 59.17 -31.48 -142.01
N GLU A 91 60.32 -30.85 -142.23
CA GLU A 91 61.00 -30.02 -141.23
C GLU A 91 60.13 -28.83 -140.81
N LYS A 92 59.39 -28.20 -141.75
CA LYS A 92 58.40 -27.15 -141.43
C LYS A 92 57.24 -27.66 -140.58
N MET A 93 56.64 -28.79 -140.95
CA MET A 93 55.50 -29.37 -140.23
C MET A 93 55.90 -29.86 -138.83
N GLN A 94 57.09 -30.44 -138.69
CA GLN A 94 57.66 -30.82 -137.40
C GLN A 94 57.88 -29.59 -136.52
N TYR A 95 58.52 -28.54 -137.06
CA TYR A 95 58.72 -27.28 -136.35
C TYR A 95 57.39 -26.66 -135.87
N ILE A 96 56.35 -26.63 -136.71
CA ILE A 96 55.02 -26.12 -136.35
C ILE A 96 54.41 -26.96 -135.23
N THR A 97 54.47 -28.29 -135.33
CA THR A 97 53.89 -29.19 -134.32
C THR A 97 54.58 -29.03 -132.97
N ASP A 98 55.92 -28.98 -132.97
CA ASP A 98 56.72 -28.79 -131.77
C ASP A 98 56.50 -27.40 -131.15
N HIS A 99 56.39 -26.35 -131.96
CA HIS A 99 56.14 -24.98 -131.47
C HIS A 99 54.73 -24.81 -130.90
N VAL A 100 53.70 -25.36 -131.56
CA VAL A 100 52.32 -25.32 -131.05
C VAL A 100 52.22 -26.07 -129.72
N ASN A 101 52.83 -27.26 -129.60
CA ASN A 101 52.84 -28.01 -128.35
C ASN A 101 53.59 -27.26 -127.23
N VAL A 102 54.72 -26.62 -127.52
CA VAL A 102 55.44 -25.78 -126.53
C VAL A 102 54.61 -24.56 -126.15
N GLN A 103 53.89 -23.94 -127.08
CA GLN A 103 53.03 -22.80 -126.80
C GLN A 103 51.82 -23.19 -125.95
N ASP A 104 51.16 -24.31 -126.25
CA ASP A 104 50.05 -24.84 -125.46
C ASP A 104 50.51 -25.25 -124.06
N GLN A 105 51.69 -25.86 -123.93
CA GLN A 105 52.30 -26.17 -122.64
C GLN A 105 52.61 -24.90 -121.84
N ARG A 106 53.15 -23.85 -122.48
CA ARG A 106 53.37 -22.55 -121.83
C ARG A 106 52.06 -21.92 -121.36
N GLN A 107 51.04 -21.89 -122.20
CA GLN A 107 49.72 -21.37 -121.84
C GLN A 107 49.07 -22.16 -120.72
N SER A 108 49.17 -23.50 -120.74
CA SER A 108 48.69 -24.37 -119.67
C SER A 108 49.44 -24.13 -118.35
N LEU A 109 50.76 -23.98 -118.39
CA LEU A 109 51.57 -23.65 -117.21
C LEU A 109 51.27 -22.25 -116.68
N GLU A 110 51.04 -21.26 -117.54
CA GLU A 110 50.63 -19.91 -117.15
C GLU A 110 49.23 -19.91 -116.52
N ALA A 111 48.28 -20.63 -117.11
CA ALA A 111 46.94 -20.81 -116.55
C ALA A 111 47.00 -21.51 -115.19
N ALA A 112 47.81 -22.56 -115.04
CA ALA A 112 48.00 -23.25 -113.77
C ALA A 112 48.67 -22.36 -112.71
N ARG A 113 49.66 -21.53 -113.11
CA ARG A 113 50.28 -20.53 -112.22
C ARG A 113 49.26 -19.49 -111.77
N LYS A 114 48.45 -18.98 -112.69
CA LYS A 114 47.39 -18.01 -112.39
C LYS A 114 46.35 -18.61 -111.44
N GLN A 115 45.89 -19.83 -111.69
CA GLN A 115 44.97 -20.52 -110.79
C GLN A 115 45.55 -20.74 -109.39
N ARG A 116 46.84 -21.08 -109.29
CA ARG A 116 47.53 -21.19 -107.99
C ARG A 116 47.62 -19.84 -107.28
N GLN A 117 47.93 -18.77 -107.99
CA GLN A 117 47.96 -17.42 -107.43
C GLN A 117 46.57 -16.97 -106.95
N GLU A 118 45.52 -17.21 -107.75
CA GLU A 118 44.14 -16.93 -107.37
C GLU A 118 43.71 -17.76 -106.15
N ALA A 119 44.11 -19.04 -106.07
CA ALA A 119 43.84 -19.88 -104.91
C ALA A 119 44.56 -19.38 -103.66
N GLN A 120 45.82 -18.96 -103.77
CA GLN A 120 46.58 -18.37 -102.66
C GLN A 120 45.96 -17.05 -102.18
N LEU A 121 45.49 -16.20 -103.10
CA LEU A 121 44.79 -14.97 -102.74
C LEU A 121 43.48 -15.26 -102.01
N ARG A 122 42.69 -16.23 -102.49
CA ARG A 122 41.46 -16.66 -101.80
C ARG A 122 41.73 -17.21 -100.41
N GLU A 123 42.78 -18.01 -100.25
CA GLU A 123 43.19 -18.54 -98.95
C GLU A 123 43.62 -17.41 -97.99
N LEU A 124 44.39 -16.43 -98.48
CA LEU A 124 44.75 -15.25 -97.68
C LEU A 124 43.53 -14.40 -97.30
N GLU A 125 42.60 -14.16 -98.24
CA GLU A 125 41.34 -13.46 -97.96
C GLU A 125 40.50 -14.20 -96.92
N GLU A 126 40.46 -15.54 -96.97
CA GLU A 126 39.76 -16.36 -95.99
C GLU A 126 40.44 -16.29 -94.61
N GLN A 127 41.78 -16.36 -94.57
CA GLN A 127 42.55 -16.20 -93.34
C GLN A 127 42.33 -14.80 -92.72
N GLU A 128 42.31 -13.74 -93.52
CA GLU A 128 42.01 -12.39 -93.03
C GLU A 128 40.57 -12.26 -92.52
N ARG A 129 39.59 -12.86 -93.20
CA ARG A 129 38.20 -12.91 -92.73
C ARG A 129 38.08 -13.64 -91.40
N LEU A 130 38.73 -14.79 -91.25
CA LEU A 130 38.73 -15.55 -90.00
C LEU A 130 39.42 -14.77 -88.88
N ARG A 131 40.55 -14.12 -89.17
CA ARG A 131 41.24 -13.25 -88.20
C ARG A 131 40.34 -12.13 -87.71
N LEU A 132 39.66 -11.42 -88.62
CA LEU A 132 38.73 -10.35 -88.27
C LEU A 132 37.54 -10.87 -87.47
N ALA A 133 37.01 -12.05 -87.80
CA ALA A 133 35.92 -12.68 -87.04
C ALA A 133 36.36 -13.03 -85.61
N VAL A 134 37.58 -13.54 -85.41
CA VAL A 134 38.13 -13.80 -84.08
C VAL A 134 38.34 -12.51 -83.30
N GLU A 135 38.86 -11.45 -83.93
CA GLU A 135 39.01 -10.13 -83.29
C GLU A 135 37.65 -9.54 -82.88
N GLN A 136 36.60 -9.72 -83.68
CA GLN A 136 35.24 -9.31 -83.36
C GLN A 136 34.66 -10.09 -82.16
N LEU A 137 34.75 -11.42 -82.19
CA LEU A 137 34.32 -12.26 -81.06
C LEU A 137 35.04 -11.89 -79.76
N HIS A 138 36.33 -11.59 -79.82
CA HIS A 138 37.07 -11.16 -78.63
C HIS A 138 36.60 -9.80 -78.10
N ARG A 139 36.26 -8.85 -79.00
CA ARG A 139 35.68 -7.56 -78.59
C ARG A 139 34.31 -7.74 -77.93
N GLU A 140 33.46 -8.59 -78.50
CA GLU A 140 32.14 -8.91 -77.94
C GLU A 140 32.28 -9.55 -76.54
N GLN A 141 33.19 -10.51 -76.36
CA GLN A 141 33.49 -11.09 -75.06
C GLN A 141 33.96 -10.05 -74.03
N LEU A 142 34.86 -9.14 -74.43
CA LEU A 142 35.31 -8.06 -73.54
C LEU A 142 34.16 -7.10 -73.18
N GLU A 143 33.24 -6.82 -74.10
CA GLU A 143 32.06 -6.01 -73.82
C GLU A 143 31.11 -6.73 -72.86
N GLU A 144 30.84 -8.03 -73.07
CA GLU A 144 30.06 -8.86 -72.15
C GLU A 144 30.67 -8.90 -70.74
N GLU A 145 31.99 -9.08 -70.63
CA GLU A 145 32.70 -9.03 -69.35
C GLU A 145 32.60 -7.65 -68.69
N ARG A 146 32.72 -6.56 -69.45
CA ARG A 146 32.54 -5.20 -68.95
C ARG A 146 31.11 -4.97 -68.47
N HIS A 147 30.11 -5.46 -69.20
CA HIS A 147 28.71 -5.38 -68.79
C HIS A 147 28.44 -6.21 -67.53
N ALA A 148 29.00 -7.42 -67.44
CA ALA A 148 28.92 -8.26 -66.26
C ALA A 148 29.62 -7.62 -65.05
N ALA A 149 30.79 -6.98 -65.25
CA ALA A 149 31.51 -6.25 -64.22
C ALA A 149 30.69 -5.06 -63.69
N ARG A 150 30.14 -4.23 -64.58
CA ARG A 150 29.24 -3.13 -64.21
C ARG A 150 28.02 -3.64 -63.44
N ALA A 151 27.40 -4.74 -63.87
CA ALA A 151 26.28 -5.35 -63.16
C ALA A 151 26.65 -5.87 -61.76
N ARG A 152 27.88 -6.38 -61.56
CA ARG A 152 28.39 -6.78 -60.25
C ARG A 152 28.64 -5.56 -59.37
N GLU A 153 29.19 -4.47 -59.91
CA GLU A 153 29.39 -3.21 -59.19
C GLU A 153 28.07 -2.58 -58.75
N THR A 154 27.07 -2.50 -59.64
CA THR A 154 25.75 -1.98 -59.28
C THR A 154 25.09 -2.83 -58.18
N LYS A 155 25.25 -4.16 -58.22
CA LYS A 155 24.80 -5.05 -57.14
C LYS A 155 25.52 -4.76 -55.82
N ARG A 156 26.85 -4.60 -55.84
CA ARG A 156 27.65 -4.24 -54.65
C ARG A 156 27.23 -2.89 -54.07
N HIS A 157 27.03 -1.88 -54.91
CA HIS A 157 26.54 -0.57 -54.46
C HIS A 157 25.12 -0.64 -53.90
N ALA A 158 24.21 -1.41 -54.52
CA ALA A 158 22.88 -1.61 -53.99
C ALA A 158 22.89 -2.34 -52.63
N GLU A 159 23.77 -3.34 -52.45
CA GLU A 159 23.95 -4.01 -51.17
C GLU A 159 24.57 -3.10 -50.10
N GLN A 160 25.57 -2.28 -50.46
CA GLN A 160 26.14 -1.28 -49.57
C GLN A 160 25.10 -0.24 -49.14
N ALA A 161 24.29 0.26 -50.07
CA ALA A 161 23.18 1.17 -49.77
C ALA A 161 22.14 0.52 -48.85
N LYS A 162 21.78 -0.75 -49.07
CA LYS A 162 20.90 -1.51 -48.17
C LYS A 162 21.50 -1.63 -46.76
N ARG A 163 22.79 -1.91 -46.64
CA ARG A 163 23.49 -1.99 -45.34
C ARG A 163 23.54 -0.63 -44.64
N GLN A 164 23.81 0.45 -45.37
CA GLN A 164 23.78 1.81 -44.82
C GLN A 164 22.39 2.19 -44.34
N ALA A 165 21.34 1.94 -45.14
CA ALA A 165 19.96 2.19 -44.74
C ALA A 165 19.54 1.35 -43.52
N ALA A 166 19.98 0.09 -43.44
CA ALA A 166 19.73 -0.76 -42.27
C ALA A 166 20.42 -0.21 -41.01
N TRP A 167 21.67 0.21 -41.12
CA TRP A 167 22.43 0.82 -40.03
C TRP A 167 21.80 2.14 -39.56
N GLU A 168 21.36 3.00 -40.47
CA GLU A 168 20.65 4.24 -40.14
C GLU A 168 19.33 3.98 -39.41
N ARG A 169 18.55 2.99 -39.85
CA ARG A 169 17.31 2.56 -39.16
C ARG A 169 17.60 2.08 -37.75
N GLN A 170 18.61 1.25 -37.57
CA GLN A 170 19.01 0.77 -36.24
C GLN A 170 19.41 1.94 -35.34
N ARG A 171 20.22 2.88 -35.86
CA ARG A 171 20.63 4.09 -35.13
C ARG A 171 19.43 4.96 -34.74
N GLN A 172 18.46 5.12 -35.63
CA GLN A 172 17.21 5.86 -35.34
C GLN A 172 16.37 5.15 -34.27
N GLU A 173 16.29 3.82 -34.33
CA GLU A 173 15.58 3.03 -33.33
C GLU A 173 16.25 3.11 -31.96
N GLU A 174 17.57 3.00 -31.88
CA GLU A 174 18.34 3.19 -30.66
C GLU A 174 18.17 4.60 -30.09
N ALA A 175 18.23 5.63 -30.94
CA ALA A 175 17.98 7.01 -30.52
C ALA A 175 16.54 7.20 -30.00
N ARG A 176 15.56 6.54 -30.62
CA ARG A 176 14.16 6.54 -30.16
C ARG A 176 14.02 5.84 -28.81
N ARG A 177 14.65 4.68 -28.61
CA ARG A 177 14.66 3.97 -27.32
C ARG A 177 15.31 4.83 -26.23
N GLN A 178 16.44 5.46 -26.51
CA GLN A 178 17.09 6.39 -25.58
C GLN A 178 16.20 7.60 -25.25
N ALA A 179 15.49 8.16 -26.25
CA ALA A 179 14.56 9.25 -26.02
C ALA A 179 13.35 8.81 -25.18
N GLU A 180 12.81 7.62 -25.41
CA GLU A 180 11.73 7.02 -24.61
C GLU A 180 12.18 6.74 -23.17
N GLU A 181 13.39 6.20 -22.97
CA GLU A 181 13.98 5.99 -21.65
C GLU A 181 14.23 7.32 -20.92
N ALA A 182 14.78 8.33 -21.60
CA ALA A 182 14.96 9.66 -21.04
C ALA A 182 13.62 10.33 -20.68
N ALA A 183 12.57 10.13 -21.50
CA ALA A 183 11.23 10.60 -21.21
C ALA A 183 10.64 9.89 -19.98
N ARG A 184 10.83 8.57 -19.85
CA ARG A 184 10.42 7.80 -18.66
C ARG A 184 11.16 8.28 -17.40
N GLN A 185 12.46 8.54 -17.50
CA GLN A 185 13.24 9.09 -16.38
C GLN A 185 12.74 10.47 -15.96
N LYS A 186 12.50 11.38 -16.92
CA LYS A 186 11.93 12.70 -16.64
C LYS A 186 10.53 12.61 -16.03
N ALA A 187 9.68 11.72 -16.53
CA ALA A 187 8.35 11.49 -15.97
C ALA A 187 8.42 10.92 -14.55
N ALA A 188 9.32 9.98 -14.28
CA ALA A 188 9.55 9.43 -12.95
C ALA A 188 10.10 10.48 -11.98
N GLU A 189 11.02 11.34 -12.43
CA GLU A 189 11.54 12.44 -11.62
C GLU A 189 10.46 13.49 -11.33
N ALA A 190 9.64 13.84 -12.32
CA ALA A 190 8.48 14.72 -12.14
C ALA A 190 7.49 14.12 -11.12
N ALA A 191 7.19 12.82 -11.22
CA ALA A 191 6.35 12.12 -10.26
C ALA A 191 6.96 12.11 -8.84
N ARG A 192 8.28 11.91 -8.71
CA ARG A 192 8.99 12.04 -7.41
C ARG A 192 8.91 13.45 -6.85
N ARG A 193 9.07 14.49 -7.68
CA ARG A 193 8.93 15.89 -7.28
C ARG A 193 7.50 16.18 -6.80
N GLN A 194 6.49 15.73 -7.54
CA GLN A 194 5.09 15.86 -7.14
C GLN A 194 4.77 15.09 -5.85
N ALA A 195 5.31 13.88 -5.68
CA ALA A 195 5.14 13.10 -4.44
C ALA A 195 5.80 13.80 -3.24
N ALA A 196 7.03 14.30 -3.41
CA ALA A 196 7.72 15.06 -2.37
C ALA A 196 6.99 16.38 -2.04
N GLU A 197 6.42 17.06 -3.04
CA GLU A 197 5.62 18.26 -2.84
C GLU A 197 4.30 17.96 -2.13
N ALA A 198 3.61 16.88 -2.50
CA ALA A 198 2.41 16.41 -1.80
C ALA A 198 2.72 16.01 -0.35
N GLU A 199 3.87 15.39 -0.10
CA GLU A 199 4.34 15.06 1.25
C GLU A 199 4.65 16.32 2.06
N ARG A 200 5.34 17.32 1.47
CA ARG A 200 5.53 18.63 2.10
C ARG A 200 4.20 19.31 2.40
N GLN A 201 3.23 19.27 1.49
CA GLN A 201 1.88 19.81 1.73
C GLN A 201 1.17 19.06 2.86
N ARG A 202 1.29 17.73 2.96
CA ARG A 202 0.77 16.95 4.09
C ARG A 202 1.44 17.33 5.39
N GLN A 203 2.76 17.51 5.41
CA GLN A 203 3.49 17.96 6.60
C GLN A 203 3.08 19.38 7.01
N VAL A 204 2.88 20.30 6.06
CA VAL A 204 2.38 21.65 6.32
C VAL A 204 0.95 21.60 6.87
N ARG A 205 0.05 20.81 6.27
CA ARG A 205 -1.32 20.63 6.78
C ARG A 205 -1.33 20.00 8.18
N ALA A 206 -0.53 18.97 8.42
CA ALA A 206 -0.39 18.36 9.73
C ALA A 206 0.21 19.33 10.76
N ALA A 207 1.17 20.17 10.37
CA ALA A 207 1.72 21.21 11.22
C ALA A 207 0.70 22.33 11.50
N GLN A 208 -0.12 22.71 10.50
CA GLN A 208 -1.22 23.65 10.66
C GLN A 208 -2.33 23.08 11.56
N GLU A 209 -2.67 21.80 11.42
CA GLU A 209 -3.60 21.11 12.32
C GLU A 209 -3.05 21.01 13.74
N ARG A 210 -1.76 20.70 13.91
CA ARG A 210 -1.10 20.74 15.22
C ARG A 210 -1.14 22.14 15.82
N ARG A 211 -0.87 23.19 15.04
CA ARG A 211 -1.01 24.58 15.49
C ARG A 211 -2.45 24.94 15.84
N ARG A 212 -3.44 24.51 15.04
CA ARG A 212 -4.86 24.71 15.35
C ARG A 212 -5.28 23.96 16.61
N GLN A 213 -4.85 22.72 16.78
CA GLN A 213 -5.11 21.93 18.00
C GLN A 213 -4.38 22.51 19.20
N GLU A 214 -3.18 23.07 19.03
CA GLU A 214 -2.44 23.74 20.09
C GLU A 214 -3.05 25.09 20.44
N GLU A 215 -3.53 25.86 19.46
CA GLU A 215 -4.30 27.09 19.64
C GLU A 215 -5.67 26.80 20.27
N GLU A 216 -6.34 25.71 19.89
CA GLU A 216 -7.58 25.25 20.52
C GLU A 216 -7.31 24.76 21.94
N ARG A 217 -6.22 24.04 22.20
CA ARG A 217 -5.80 23.68 23.56
C ARG A 217 -5.41 24.90 24.37
N ARG A 218 -4.77 25.91 23.78
CA ARG A 218 -4.47 27.19 24.43
C ARG A 218 -5.75 27.96 24.70
N ARG A 219 -6.70 28.02 23.77
CA ARG A 219 -8.02 28.63 23.97
C ARG A 219 -8.86 27.87 24.99
N GLN A 220 -8.80 26.54 25.02
CA GLN A 220 -9.45 25.70 26.02
C GLN A 220 -8.76 25.84 27.37
N ALA A 221 -7.44 25.98 27.42
CA ALA A 221 -6.69 26.25 28.64
C ALA A 221 -6.92 27.67 29.14
N GLU A 222 -7.04 28.67 28.26
CA GLU A 222 -7.44 30.04 28.58
C GLU A 222 -8.90 30.10 29.01
N GLN A 223 -9.80 29.38 28.36
CA GLN A 223 -11.20 29.29 28.78
C GLN A 223 -11.32 28.50 30.08
N ALA A 224 -10.53 27.46 30.30
CA ALA A 224 -10.46 26.73 31.56
C ALA A 224 -9.80 27.58 32.65
N ARG A 225 -8.82 28.42 32.31
CA ARG A 225 -8.21 29.39 33.22
C ARG A 225 -9.16 30.52 33.54
N LEU A 226 -9.89 31.06 32.58
CA LEU A 226 -10.95 32.05 32.77
C LEU A 226 -12.14 31.46 33.53
N ARG A 227 -12.51 30.20 33.30
CA ARG A 227 -13.50 29.48 34.10
C ARG A 227 -12.99 29.21 35.49
N ARG A 228 -11.72 28.82 35.66
CA ARG A 228 -11.10 28.66 36.98
C ARG A 228 -10.97 29.98 37.70
N GLU A 229 -10.63 31.07 37.02
CA GLU A 229 -10.56 32.43 37.57
C GLU A 229 -11.96 33.00 37.83
N GLN A 230 -12.98 32.63 37.05
CA GLN A 230 -14.39 32.95 37.32
C GLN A 230 -14.92 32.10 38.47
N GLU A 231 -14.57 30.82 38.57
CA GLU A 231 -14.86 29.94 39.69
C GLU A 231 -14.07 30.34 40.94
N GLU A 232 -12.86 30.88 40.81
CA GLU A 232 -12.07 31.44 41.89
C GLU A 232 -12.63 32.79 42.31
N ARG A 233 -13.07 33.64 41.38
CA ARG A 233 -13.79 34.88 41.67
C ARG A 233 -15.16 34.58 42.26
N GLU A 234 -15.84 33.53 41.84
CA GLU A 234 -17.09 33.08 42.44
C GLU A 234 -16.85 32.39 43.77
N ARG A 235 -15.75 31.65 43.96
CA ARG A 235 -15.36 31.08 45.26
C ARG A 235 -14.89 32.16 46.21
N LEU A 236 -14.18 33.18 45.75
CA LEU A 236 -13.79 34.36 46.51
C LEU A 236 -15.00 35.26 46.76
N ALA A 237 -15.94 35.41 45.82
CA ALA A 237 -17.19 36.14 46.03
C ALA A 237 -18.16 35.35 46.92
N ARG A 238 -18.16 34.02 46.87
CA ARG A 238 -18.89 33.15 47.82
C ARG A 238 -18.21 33.18 49.18
N GLN A 239 -16.88 33.14 49.26
CA GLN A 239 -16.14 33.28 50.51
C GLN A 239 -16.24 34.69 51.08
N GLN A 240 -16.33 35.73 50.26
CA GLN A 240 -16.55 37.11 50.69
C GLN A 240 -18.01 37.37 51.01
N ALA A 241 -18.97 36.76 50.30
CA ALA A 241 -20.39 36.79 50.66
C ALA A 241 -20.68 35.93 51.88
N GLU A 242 -19.93 34.85 52.10
CA GLU A 242 -20.01 34.00 53.27
C GLU A 242 -19.25 34.61 54.44
N ALA A 243 -18.12 35.29 54.22
CA ALA A 243 -17.44 36.11 55.23
C ALA A 243 -18.27 37.36 55.57
N ALA A 244 -18.92 38.00 54.60
CA ALA A 244 -19.86 39.08 54.83
C ALA A 244 -21.15 38.58 55.47
N ARG A 245 -21.60 37.36 55.18
CA ARG A 245 -22.71 36.71 55.92
C ARG A 245 -22.30 36.26 57.30
N ARG A 246 -21.05 35.87 57.53
CA ARG A 246 -20.49 35.53 58.84
C ARG A 246 -20.19 36.78 59.65
N GLN A 247 -19.76 37.88 59.03
CA GLN A 247 -19.60 39.19 59.64
C GLN A 247 -20.95 39.83 59.90
N ALA A 248 -21.90 39.75 58.98
CA ALA A 248 -23.28 40.19 59.20
C ALA A 248 -24.04 39.27 60.16
N ALA A 249 -23.74 37.97 60.22
CA ALA A 249 -24.27 37.06 61.22
C ALA A 249 -23.63 37.35 62.58
N HIS A 250 -22.32 37.60 62.65
CA HIS A 250 -21.61 37.97 63.88
C HIS A 250 -22.02 39.38 64.36
N GLU A 251 -22.32 40.32 63.46
CA GLU A 251 -22.88 41.64 63.78
C GLU A 251 -24.36 41.56 64.12
N ALA A 252 -25.14 40.70 63.46
CA ALA A 252 -26.52 40.41 63.84
C ALA A 252 -26.60 39.63 65.16
N GLU A 253 -25.58 38.82 65.47
CA GLU A 253 -25.41 38.08 66.70
C GLU A 253 -24.86 38.97 67.82
N LEU A 254 -24.00 39.95 67.52
CA LEU A 254 -23.64 41.04 68.43
C LEU A 254 -24.82 41.96 68.70
N ARG A 255 -25.60 42.34 67.68
CA ARG A 255 -26.84 43.13 67.86
C ARG A 255 -27.94 42.33 68.56
N ARG A 256 -28.04 41.02 68.30
CA ARG A 256 -28.90 40.12 69.07
C ARG A 256 -28.39 39.97 70.49
N GLN A 257 -27.09 39.84 70.75
CA GLN A 257 -26.52 39.79 72.09
C GLN A 257 -26.61 41.13 72.83
N GLU A 258 -26.60 42.27 72.14
CA GLU A 258 -26.85 43.59 72.74
C GLU A 258 -28.35 43.81 72.99
N GLN A 259 -29.23 43.39 72.08
CA GLN A 259 -30.69 43.41 72.29
C GLN A 259 -31.14 42.37 73.32
N GLU A 260 -30.45 41.25 73.42
CA GLU A 260 -30.64 40.17 74.39
C GLU A 260 -29.99 40.55 75.72
N ARG A 261 -28.87 41.28 75.76
CA ARG A 261 -28.38 41.93 76.99
C ARG A 261 -29.33 43.01 77.47
N GLN A 262 -29.89 43.85 76.59
CA GLN A 262 -30.86 44.87 76.96
C GLN A 262 -32.21 44.24 77.36
N ARG A 263 -32.63 43.15 76.71
CA ARG A 263 -33.79 42.35 77.14
C ARG A 263 -33.52 41.66 78.47
N LEU A 264 -32.41 40.95 78.64
CA LEU A 264 -32.00 40.27 79.88
C LEU A 264 -31.73 41.25 81.02
N GLU A 265 -31.34 42.50 80.75
CA GLU A 265 -31.20 43.55 81.77
C GLU A 265 -32.57 44.14 82.16
N GLN A 266 -33.49 44.31 81.20
CA GLN A 266 -34.89 44.62 81.50
C GLN A 266 -35.62 43.45 82.20
N GLU A 267 -35.26 42.22 81.87
CA GLU A 267 -35.77 40.98 82.45
C GLU A 267 -35.14 40.74 83.83
N ARG A 268 -33.85 41.07 84.05
CA ARG A 268 -33.25 41.11 85.40
C ARG A 268 -33.92 42.16 86.28
N LYS A 269 -34.21 43.36 85.77
CA LYS A 269 -34.92 44.40 86.54
C LYS A 269 -36.39 44.01 86.84
N ARG A 270 -37.05 43.24 85.97
CA ARG A 270 -38.38 42.66 86.22
C ARG A 270 -38.36 41.46 87.17
N GLN A 271 -37.43 40.52 86.98
CA GLN A 271 -37.25 39.33 87.81
C GLN A 271 -36.68 39.66 89.20
N GLU A 272 -35.91 40.74 89.37
CA GLU A 272 -35.44 41.21 90.68
C GLU A 272 -36.56 41.91 91.48
N ALA A 273 -37.49 42.59 90.80
CA ALA A 273 -38.74 43.08 91.40
C ALA A 273 -39.71 41.95 91.75
N GLU A 274 -39.76 40.88 90.95
CA GLU A 274 -40.61 39.70 91.17
C GLU A 274 -40.04 38.75 92.22
N ARG A 275 -38.71 38.58 92.30
CA ARG A 275 -38.00 37.83 93.36
C ARG A 275 -38.10 38.51 94.73
N ARG A 276 -38.23 39.84 94.81
CA ARG A 276 -38.59 40.54 96.07
C ARG A 276 -40.02 40.26 96.51
N ARG A 277 -40.92 39.96 95.57
CA ARG A 277 -42.33 39.59 95.84
C ARG A 277 -42.47 38.10 96.22
N GLN A 278 -41.72 37.22 95.56
CA GLN A 278 -41.75 35.76 95.83
C GLN A 278 -40.90 35.34 97.04
N ARG A 279 -39.83 36.06 97.42
CA ARG A 279 -39.12 35.85 98.70
C ARG A 279 -39.97 36.17 99.94
N ARG A 280 -41.08 36.89 99.77
CA ARG A 280 -42.07 37.15 100.83
C ARG A 280 -43.18 36.10 100.91
N LEU A 281 -43.29 35.20 99.92
CA LEU A 281 -44.33 34.18 99.81
C LEU A 281 -43.81 32.74 99.90
N ALA A 282 -42.49 32.51 99.75
CA ALA A 282 -41.87 31.18 99.80
C ALA A 282 -41.20 30.83 101.15
N LEU A 283 -41.45 31.61 102.20
CA LEU A 283 -41.07 31.29 103.59
C LEU A 283 -42.23 30.66 104.40
N GLU A 284 -43.35 30.33 103.76
CA GLU A 284 -44.54 29.79 104.45
C GLU A 284 -44.86 28.32 104.16
N GLN A 285 -44.20 27.61 103.24
CA GLN A 285 -44.48 26.16 103.04
C GLN A 285 -43.26 25.35 102.58
N PRO A 286 -42.74 24.40 103.39
CA PRO A 286 -41.79 23.40 102.92
C PRO A 286 -42.49 22.37 102.00
N PRO A 287 -41.80 21.84 100.97
CA PRO A 287 -42.34 20.83 100.08
C PRO A 287 -42.67 19.54 100.86
N LYS A 288 -43.89 19.04 100.66
CA LYS A 288 -44.39 17.81 101.28
C LYS A 288 -43.70 16.59 100.67
N LEU A 289 -43.27 15.70 101.56
CA LEU A 289 -42.66 14.41 101.24
C LEU A 289 -43.57 13.55 100.37
N THR A 290 -42.96 12.89 99.38
CA THR A 290 -43.54 11.76 98.65
C THR A 290 -43.15 10.48 99.37
N HIS A 291 -44.12 9.80 100.00
CA HIS A 291 -43.91 8.52 100.70
C HIS A 291 -43.23 7.49 99.79
N GLY A 292 -42.14 6.87 100.27
CA GLY A 292 -41.41 5.81 99.57
C GLY A 292 -39.93 6.10 99.30
N GLU A 293 -39.39 7.19 99.82
CA GLU A 293 -37.98 7.53 99.66
C GLU A 293 -37.07 6.75 100.59
N SER A 294 -36.01 6.15 100.05
CA SER A 294 -35.05 5.39 100.85
C SER A 294 -34.18 6.34 101.68
N PRO A 295 -33.66 5.89 102.84
CA PRO A 295 -32.70 6.64 103.65
C PRO A 295 -31.56 7.29 102.84
N VAL A 296 -31.00 6.53 101.90
CA VAL A 296 -29.88 6.95 101.05
C VAL A 296 -30.27 8.10 100.12
N GLU A 297 -31.48 8.06 99.53
CA GLU A 297 -31.94 9.11 98.62
C GLU A 297 -32.35 10.39 99.34
N ARG A 298 -32.98 10.26 100.51
CA ARG A 298 -33.28 11.41 101.38
C ARG A 298 -31.99 12.13 101.76
N ALA A 299 -31.00 11.38 102.25
CA ALA A 299 -29.70 11.91 102.63
C ALA A 299 -28.94 12.50 101.45
N TYR A 300 -28.93 11.84 100.30
CA TYR A 300 -28.22 12.35 99.12
C TYR A 300 -28.83 13.64 98.59
N ARG A 301 -30.17 13.74 98.50
CA ARG A 301 -30.82 14.99 98.10
C ARG A 301 -30.52 16.14 99.06
N CYS A 302 -30.49 15.88 100.37
CA CYS A 302 -30.12 16.91 101.33
C CYS A 302 -28.63 17.28 101.24
N TYR A 303 -27.77 16.31 100.96
CA TYR A 303 -26.36 16.56 100.64
C TYR A 303 -26.21 17.45 99.40
N ASP A 304 -26.99 17.24 98.34
CA ASP A 304 -26.94 18.05 97.11
C ASP A 304 -27.57 19.45 97.32
N LEU A 305 -28.71 19.53 98.01
CA LEU A 305 -29.38 20.80 98.34
C LEU A 305 -28.51 21.73 99.18
N LEU A 306 -27.69 21.17 100.08
CA LEU A 306 -26.76 21.91 100.92
C LEU A 306 -25.38 22.08 100.29
N ASN A 307 -25.28 21.81 98.98
CA ASN A 307 -24.09 21.99 98.16
C ASN A 307 -22.88 21.18 98.66
N GLN A 308 -23.11 19.88 98.86
CA GLN A 308 -22.09 18.87 99.15
C GLN A 308 -21.34 19.10 100.47
N PRO A 309 -22.06 19.25 101.61
CA PRO A 309 -21.46 19.51 102.91
C PRO A 309 -20.67 18.29 103.42
N LYS A 310 -19.70 18.52 104.31
CA LYS A 310 -19.04 17.42 105.04
C LYS A 310 -20.05 16.69 105.93
N ARG A 311 -19.81 15.41 106.25
CA ARG A 311 -20.69 14.59 107.12
C ARG A 311 -21.04 15.31 108.43
N SER A 312 -20.04 15.85 109.11
CA SER A 312 -20.25 16.60 110.36
C SER A 312 -21.07 17.88 110.19
N THR A 313 -20.99 18.53 109.03
CA THR A 313 -21.80 19.72 108.70
C THR A 313 -23.24 19.34 108.43
N LEU A 314 -23.47 18.19 107.78
CA LEU A 314 -24.80 17.65 107.53
C LEU A 314 -25.47 17.21 108.85
N LEU A 315 -24.73 16.52 109.74
CA LEU A 315 -25.21 16.16 111.09
C LEU A 315 -25.49 17.39 111.97
N ALA A 316 -24.63 18.41 111.91
CA ALA A 316 -24.86 19.66 112.65
C ALA A 316 -26.03 20.47 112.09
N ALA A 317 -26.36 20.32 110.80
CA ALA A 317 -27.57 20.90 110.22
C ALA A 317 -28.81 20.17 110.75
N LEU A 318 -28.78 18.83 110.81
CA LEU A 318 -29.81 17.98 111.42
C LEU A 318 -30.20 18.41 112.84
N GLU A 319 -29.23 18.71 113.72
CA GLU A 319 -29.51 19.19 115.07
C GLU A 319 -30.16 20.58 115.13
N LYS A 320 -29.94 21.42 114.11
CA LYS A 320 -30.32 22.86 114.14
C LYS A 320 -31.59 23.19 113.36
N THR A 321 -31.92 22.41 112.33
CA THR A 321 -33.08 22.69 111.48
C THR A 321 -34.27 21.81 111.86
N GLU A 322 -35.24 22.40 112.57
CA GLU A 322 -36.61 21.91 112.60
C GLU A 322 -37.20 21.99 111.18
N GLY A 323 -37.02 20.95 110.37
CA GLY A 323 -37.61 20.87 109.03
C GLY A 323 -36.82 20.09 107.97
N LEU A 324 -35.61 19.61 108.28
CA LEU A 324 -34.98 18.60 107.43
C LEU A 324 -35.50 17.23 107.84
N ASP A 325 -36.22 16.57 106.94
CA ASP A 325 -36.70 15.20 107.13
C ASP A 325 -35.58 14.20 106.85
N LEU A 326 -34.59 14.24 107.75
CA LEU A 326 -33.47 13.31 107.80
C LEU A 326 -33.40 12.75 109.20
N MET A 327 -32.98 11.50 109.29
CA MET A 327 -32.48 10.93 110.54
C MET A 327 -30.96 10.80 110.48
N GLU A 328 -30.31 10.71 111.65
CA GLU A 328 -28.87 10.45 111.73
C GLU A 328 -28.49 9.16 110.97
N GLY A 329 -29.35 8.14 111.03
CA GLY A 329 -29.20 6.91 110.25
C GLY A 329 -29.24 7.10 108.72
N ASP A 330 -29.97 8.11 108.21
CA ASP A 330 -30.01 8.40 106.78
C ASP A 330 -28.66 8.97 106.31
N VAL A 331 -28.08 9.86 107.11
CA VAL A 331 -26.75 10.45 106.83
C VAL A 331 -25.67 9.38 106.87
N ASP A 332 -25.76 8.44 107.80
CA ASP A 332 -24.80 7.35 107.93
C ASP A 332 -24.95 6.27 106.86
N ALA A 333 -26.11 6.18 106.20
CA ALA A 333 -26.32 5.31 105.06
C ALA A 333 -25.60 5.77 103.78
N LEU A 334 -25.13 7.02 103.73
CA LEU A 334 -24.32 7.50 102.62
C LEU A 334 -22.89 6.93 102.69
N PRO A 335 -22.28 6.52 101.56
CA PRO A 335 -20.95 5.95 101.56
C PRO A 335 -19.92 7.07 101.61
N TRP A 336 -19.67 7.57 102.81
CA TRP A 336 -18.64 8.57 103.06
C TRP A 336 -17.25 7.98 102.80
N ASN A 337 -16.31 8.82 102.37
CA ASN A 337 -14.89 8.46 102.49
C ASN A 337 -14.47 8.37 103.97
N ASP A 338 -13.32 7.75 104.26
CA ASP A 338 -12.86 7.53 105.64
C ASP A 338 -12.74 8.82 106.47
N ALA A 339 -12.57 9.96 105.80
CA ALA A 339 -12.48 11.28 106.42
C ALA A 339 -13.84 11.98 106.64
N GLY A 340 -14.96 11.42 106.14
CA GLY A 340 -16.29 12.03 106.25
C GLY A 340 -16.44 13.37 105.51
N THR A 341 -15.56 13.66 104.54
CA THR A 341 -15.50 14.97 103.88
C THR A 341 -16.28 15.02 102.57
N ALA A 342 -16.40 13.89 101.90
CA ALA A 342 -17.12 13.74 100.64
C ALA A 342 -17.68 12.32 100.52
N LEU A 343 -18.64 12.15 99.63
CA LEU A 343 -19.19 10.85 99.29
C LEU A 343 -18.27 10.12 98.30
N ASP A 344 -18.12 8.82 98.50
CA ASP A 344 -17.53 7.90 97.54
C ASP A 344 -18.56 7.69 96.41
N TYR A 345 -18.52 8.59 95.42
CA TYR A 345 -19.50 8.64 94.33
C TYR A 345 -19.70 7.30 93.60
N PRO A 346 -18.66 6.50 93.30
CA PRO A 346 -18.85 5.15 92.76
C PRO A 346 -19.70 4.24 93.66
N LYS A 347 -19.46 4.22 94.97
CA LYS A 347 -20.28 3.43 95.91
C LYS A 347 -21.68 4.01 96.07
N LEU A 348 -21.81 5.34 96.05
CA LEU A 348 -23.10 6.01 96.14
C LEU A 348 -23.97 5.69 94.93
N HIS A 349 -23.39 5.75 93.72
CA HIS A 349 -24.09 5.40 92.50
C HIS A 349 -24.53 3.93 92.52
N ALA A 350 -23.68 3.03 93.02
CA ALA A 350 -24.05 1.62 93.19
C ALA A 350 -25.20 1.42 94.20
N LEU A 351 -25.21 2.17 95.32
CA LEU A 351 -26.31 2.14 96.29
C LEU A 351 -27.61 2.72 95.73
N LEU A 352 -27.54 3.83 94.99
CA LEU A 352 -28.72 4.43 94.35
C LEU A 352 -29.27 3.54 93.24
N GLU A 353 -28.42 2.93 92.41
CA GLU A 353 -28.85 1.92 91.44
C GLU A 353 -29.48 0.71 92.13
N GLN A 354 -28.95 0.27 93.28
CA GLN A 354 -29.52 -0.82 94.04
C GLN A 354 -30.90 -0.46 94.62
N GLU A 355 -31.08 0.77 95.13
CA GLU A 355 -32.37 1.27 95.61
C GLU A 355 -33.38 1.47 94.47
N GLU A 356 -32.94 1.95 93.31
CA GLU A 356 -33.78 2.07 92.13
C GLU A 356 -34.22 0.68 91.63
N ARG A 357 -33.33 -0.32 91.63
CA ARG A 357 -33.69 -1.71 91.36
C ARG A 357 -34.69 -2.26 92.38
N ARG A 358 -34.47 -1.99 93.68
CA ARG A 358 -35.42 -2.37 94.74
C ARG A 358 -36.79 -1.75 94.49
N ARG A 359 -36.89 -0.50 94.04
CA ARG A 359 -38.16 0.12 93.66
C ARG A 359 -38.78 -0.49 92.41
N GLN A 360 -37.99 -0.73 91.38
CA GLN A 360 -38.47 -1.36 90.15
C GLN A 360 -39.01 -2.77 90.40
N ILE A 361 -38.49 -3.48 91.41
CA ILE A 361 -39.03 -4.75 91.86
C ILE A 361 -40.23 -4.53 92.80
N ARG A 362 -40.12 -3.64 93.81
CA ARG A 362 -41.19 -3.39 94.80
C ARG A 362 -42.47 -2.82 94.18
N GLN A 363 -42.39 -1.99 93.13
CA GLN A 363 -43.57 -1.30 92.61
C GLN A 363 -44.54 -2.24 91.87
N PRO A 364 -44.12 -3.12 90.94
CA PRO A 364 -44.98 -4.15 90.36
C PRO A 364 -45.54 -5.10 91.42
N VAL A 365 -44.74 -5.38 92.44
CA VAL A 365 -45.08 -6.24 93.58
C VAL A 365 -46.17 -5.63 94.45
N LEU A 366 -46.04 -4.35 94.81
CA LEU A 366 -47.07 -3.60 95.52
C LEU A 366 -48.36 -3.56 94.70
N ASN A 367 -48.24 -3.34 93.40
CA ASN A 367 -49.39 -3.28 92.49
C ASN A 367 -50.12 -4.64 92.44
N LEU A 368 -49.39 -5.76 92.41
CA LEU A 368 -49.98 -7.09 92.49
C LEU A 368 -50.62 -7.37 93.85
N TRP A 369 -49.96 -7.00 94.94
CA TRP A 369 -50.49 -7.16 96.29
C TRP A 369 -51.81 -6.39 96.47
N ILE A 370 -51.89 -5.16 95.92
CA ILE A 370 -53.11 -4.34 95.91
C ILE A 370 -54.21 -4.94 95.02
N GLN A 371 -53.86 -5.57 93.89
CA GLN A 371 -54.84 -6.09 92.93
C GLN A 371 -55.39 -7.47 93.31
N GLU A 372 -54.55 -8.38 93.81
CA GLU A 372 -54.90 -9.79 94.01
C GLU A 372 -55.18 -10.14 95.48
N GLY A 373 -54.78 -9.27 96.42
CA GLY A 373 -54.99 -9.46 97.85
C GLY A 373 -54.15 -10.60 98.44
N ARG A 374 -52.98 -10.25 98.98
CA ARG A 374 -52.03 -11.16 99.68
C ARG A 374 -51.57 -12.37 98.83
N PRO A 375 -50.72 -12.16 97.81
CA PRO A 375 -50.10 -13.26 97.08
C PRO A 375 -49.19 -14.10 97.98
N THR A 376 -49.31 -15.41 97.87
CA THR A 376 -48.37 -16.36 98.50
C THR A 376 -46.99 -16.27 97.83
N LYS A 377 -45.92 -16.61 98.56
CA LYS A 377 -44.54 -16.63 98.03
C LYS A 377 -44.36 -17.42 96.73
N ALA A 378 -45.16 -18.47 96.50
CA ALA A 378 -45.16 -19.23 95.25
C ALA A 378 -45.73 -18.41 94.08
N GLN A 379 -46.89 -17.78 94.25
CA GLN A 379 -47.48 -16.89 93.25
C GLN A 379 -46.55 -15.72 92.93
N PHE A 380 -45.87 -15.20 93.95
CA PHE A 380 -44.89 -14.14 93.82
C PHE A 380 -43.68 -14.54 92.98
N ARG A 381 -43.15 -15.75 93.22
CA ARG A 381 -42.03 -16.31 92.46
C ARG A 381 -42.37 -16.44 90.98
N ASP A 382 -43.58 -16.89 90.65
CA ASP A 382 -44.00 -17.08 89.26
C ASP A 382 -44.13 -15.73 88.52
N VAL A 383 -44.67 -14.71 89.18
CA VAL A 383 -44.79 -13.36 88.58
C VAL A 383 -43.43 -12.71 88.38
N ILE A 384 -42.50 -12.86 89.34
CA ILE A 384 -41.14 -12.36 89.16
C ILE A 384 -40.41 -13.17 88.09
N LEU A 385 -40.59 -14.49 87.98
CA LEU A 385 -40.04 -15.29 86.89
C LEU A 385 -40.56 -14.85 85.51
N ASP A 386 -41.82 -14.43 85.41
CA ASP A 386 -42.37 -13.89 84.16
C ASP A 386 -41.89 -12.47 83.85
N LEU A 387 -41.76 -11.58 84.85
CA LEU A 387 -41.22 -10.22 84.69
C LEU A 387 -39.70 -10.22 84.46
N SER A 388 -38.97 -11.17 85.04
CA SER A 388 -37.52 -11.34 84.92
C SER A 388 -37.07 -11.95 83.58
N ARG A 389 -37.99 -12.33 82.69
CA ARG A 389 -37.64 -12.66 81.29
C ARG A 389 -36.92 -11.51 80.56
N GLY A 390 -36.93 -10.29 81.11
CA GLY A 390 -36.10 -9.16 80.66
C GLY A 390 -35.22 -8.50 81.74
N LEU A 391 -35.35 -8.87 83.02
CA LEU A 391 -34.60 -8.29 84.14
C LEU A 391 -33.83 -9.42 84.84
N ARG A 392 -32.48 -9.33 84.90
CA ARG A 392 -31.67 -10.29 85.67
C ARG A 392 -31.94 -10.09 87.17
N VAL A 393 -32.95 -10.77 87.69
CA VAL A 393 -33.21 -10.86 89.13
C VAL A 393 -32.52 -12.13 89.62
N GLU A 394 -31.51 -11.99 90.48
CA GLU A 394 -30.82 -13.16 91.03
C GLU A 394 -31.73 -13.85 92.07
N PRO A 395 -31.72 -15.19 92.18
CA PRO A 395 -32.58 -15.92 93.12
C PRO A 395 -32.47 -15.43 94.57
N ASP A 396 -31.29 -14.93 94.95
CA ASP A 396 -30.99 -14.42 96.29
C ASP A 396 -31.65 -13.06 96.58
N GLU A 397 -32.06 -12.30 95.57
CA GLU A 397 -32.71 -10.99 95.72
C GLU A 397 -34.17 -11.11 96.21
N LEU A 398 -34.83 -12.26 95.98
CA LEU A 398 -36.17 -12.57 96.51
C LEU A 398 -36.16 -12.76 98.05
N SER A 399 -35.01 -13.14 98.60
CA SER A 399 -34.76 -13.28 100.04
C SER A 399 -34.59 -11.93 100.75
N LEU A 400 -34.48 -10.81 100.02
CA LEU A 400 -34.37 -9.46 100.58
C LEU A 400 -35.73 -8.86 100.98
N LEU A 401 -36.83 -9.54 100.67
CA LEU A 401 -38.16 -9.19 101.15
C LEU A 401 -38.43 -9.98 102.44
N SER A 402 -38.95 -9.32 103.47
CA SER A 402 -39.32 -10.00 104.72
C SER A 402 -40.61 -10.79 104.52
N TRP A 403 -40.53 -12.08 104.81
CA TRP A 403 -41.65 -13.02 104.77
C TRP A 403 -41.91 -13.47 106.20
N ASP A 404 -43.18 -13.65 106.58
CA ASP A 404 -43.52 -14.30 107.84
C ASP A 404 -43.36 -15.83 107.74
N ASP A 405 -43.57 -16.51 108.87
CA ASP A 405 -43.50 -17.97 108.98
C ASP A 405 -44.61 -18.69 108.16
N HIS A 406 -45.52 -17.95 107.51
CA HIS A 406 -46.58 -18.48 106.66
C HIS A 406 -46.32 -18.18 105.17
N ASP A 407 -45.12 -17.72 104.83
CA ASP A 407 -44.73 -17.32 103.47
C ASP A 407 -45.63 -16.20 102.90
N GLU A 408 -46.23 -15.38 103.77
CA GLU A 408 -46.87 -14.10 103.41
C GLU A 408 -45.85 -12.95 103.58
N MET A 409 -45.90 -11.96 102.68
CA MET A 409 -44.96 -10.84 102.68
C MET A 409 -45.34 -9.83 103.78
N LEU A 410 -44.39 -9.51 104.66
CA LEU A 410 -44.54 -8.49 105.70
C LEU A 410 -44.20 -7.11 105.12
N MET A 411 -45.20 -6.23 105.03
CA MET A 411 -44.97 -4.82 104.66
C MET A 411 -44.54 -4.04 105.91
N GLU A 412 -43.24 -3.73 106.02
CA GLU A 412 -42.63 -3.09 107.21
C GLU A 412 -43.09 -1.64 107.51
N HIS A 413 -44.05 -1.06 106.77
CA HIS A 413 -44.40 0.38 106.89
C HIS A 413 -45.68 0.72 107.67
N ASP A 414 -46.39 -0.25 108.26
CA ASP A 414 -47.70 0.05 108.89
C ASP A 414 -47.62 0.52 110.36
N ASN A 415 -46.52 0.31 111.09
CA ASN A 415 -46.43 0.68 112.51
C ASN A 415 -45.85 2.08 112.79
N ASP A 416 -44.85 2.53 112.02
CA ASP A 416 -44.18 3.82 112.31
C ASP A 416 -45.03 5.04 111.90
N TYR A 417 -45.98 4.84 110.98
CA TYR A 417 -46.82 5.90 110.42
C TYR A 417 -47.85 6.47 111.42
N ALA A 418 -48.28 5.66 112.40
CA ALA A 418 -49.27 6.07 113.39
C ALA A 418 -48.67 6.99 114.47
N GLU A 419 -47.46 6.68 114.96
CA GLU A 419 -46.79 7.50 115.96
C GLU A 419 -46.42 8.90 115.43
N GLU A 420 -46.06 8.99 114.15
CA GLU A 420 -45.58 10.23 113.54
C GLU A 420 -46.72 11.23 113.28
N GLN A 421 -47.91 10.75 112.96
CA GLN A 421 -49.15 11.55 112.90
C GLN A 421 -49.49 12.17 114.26
N GLU A 422 -49.29 11.42 115.35
CA GLU A 422 -49.61 11.89 116.71
C GLU A 422 -48.65 13.00 117.16
N ARG A 423 -47.35 12.87 116.85
CA ARG A 423 -46.33 13.90 117.12
C ARG A 423 -46.57 15.17 116.28
N ALA A 424 -46.97 15.05 115.02
CA ALA A 424 -47.30 16.19 114.18
C ALA A 424 -48.58 16.92 114.64
N ALA A 425 -49.58 16.19 115.15
CA ALA A 425 -50.78 16.77 115.75
C ALA A 425 -50.47 17.53 117.04
N ALA A 426 -49.55 17.03 117.88
CA ALA A 426 -49.10 17.72 119.08
C ALA A 426 -48.43 19.07 118.78
N ARG A 427 -47.60 19.14 117.73
CA ARG A 427 -46.94 20.39 117.30
C ARG A 427 -47.94 21.45 116.81
N ARG A 428 -49.01 21.04 116.11
CA ARG A 428 -50.07 21.96 115.65
C ARG A 428 -50.90 22.53 116.81
N ARG A 429 -51.11 21.77 117.88
CA ARG A 429 -51.82 22.24 119.08
C ARG A 429 -51.01 23.31 119.83
N ALA A 430 -49.68 23.20 119.86
CA ALA A 430 -48.80 24.16 120.51
C ALA A 430 -48.76 25.53 119.79
N VAL A 431 -48.96 25.56 118.47
CA VAL A 431 -48.97 26.80 117.67
C VAL A 431 -50.28 27.57 117.80
N LEU A 432 -51.40 26.88 118.06
CA LEU A 432 -52.72 27.52 118.27
C LEU A 432 -52.95 28.03 119.70
N ALA A 433 -52.07 27.69 120.64
CA ALA A 433 -52.12 28.14 122.04
C ALA A 433 -51.25 29.38 122.34
N ARG A 434 -50.52 29.89 121.33
CA ARG A 434 -49.77 31.16 121.35
C ARG A 434 -50.53 32.21 120.54
#